data_AF-A0A7L4R278-F1
#
_entry.id   AF-A0A7L4R278-F1
#
_cell.length_a   1.000
_cell.length_b   1.000
_cell.length_c   1.000
_cell.angle_alpha   90.00
_cell.angle_beta   90.00
_cell.angle_gamma   90.00
#
_symmetry.space_group_name_H-M   'P 1'
#
loop_
_entity.id
_entity.type
_entity.pdbx_description
1 polymer ?
#
loop_
_entity_poly.entity_id
_entity_poly.type
_entity_poly.pdbx_seq_one_letter_code
_entity_poly.pdbx_strand_id
1 'polypeptide(L)'
;MRIVSARIRRSARRGIHRPATFLVLARIPDPGIAALTSRFTDVVAVRSGESREPHITLFGPFGLVPGSPEDVLLDRIREAAAGSAAVSCRIGGPLRLRGRKGAAIALSLTPDPDLLGIYRALVRALYADTAWCTWIDRPPGSRIFHLSLRVAISRKEAPGVWKMVQELPGDAWIPEDRRTGPELRPDGCGSPLTLYRIALLRRGTLWKEFDLARGTWLSRAEAFNPGLWTTTRREYRVRRGLQLTAPVHRESRGRFVISDLHLGHTNIIRYCRRPFSSVIEMDAVLLDNWNFTVQADDDVIYLGDLRYGRGSPPATHFLDRLHGTITLVAGNHDEPLPGALPSLGITHQGLRFLCIHDPGMVPDDFRGWVIHGHIHNNDLDRYPFINGAAQTINVSAELVDYTPVSLDEIAAYVRSVGQGEKVATIGEARRRFSSGG
;
A
#
# COMPACT_ATOMS: atom_id res chain seq x y z
N MET A 1 -65.67 16.66 53.34
CA MET A 1 -65.40 15.81 52.16
C MET A 1 -64.22 16.40 51.39
N ARG A 2 -63.02 15.85 51.54
CA ARG A 2 -61.85 16.17 50.71
C ARG A 2 -61.68 15.03 49.71
N ILE A 3 -61.80 15.35 48.42
CA ILE A 3 -61.64 14.40 47.32
C ILE A 3 -60.14 14.13 47.16
N VAL A 4 -59.73 12.89 47.43
CA VAL A 4 -58.36 12.41 47.22
C VAL A 4 -58.25 12.03 45.74
N SER A 5 -57.48 12.82 44.98
CA SER A 5 -57.17 12.53 43.58
C SER A 5 -56.00 11.51 43.54
N ALA A 6 -56.28 10.33 42.99
CA ALA A 6 -55.31 9.27 42.80
C ALA A 6 -54.37 9.63 41.64
N ARG A 7 -53.09 9.86 41.94
CA ARG A 7 -52.02 10.01 40.96
C ARG A 7 -51.78 8.68 40.25
N ILE A 8 -52.31 8.53 39.05
CA ILE A 8 -51.98 7.43 38.14
C ILE A 8 -50.48 7.54 37.81
N ARG A 9 -49.68 6.58 38.30
CA ARG A 9 -48.28 6.42 37.90
C ARG A 9 -48.24 6.12 36.39
N ARG A 10 -47.76 7.07 35.59
CA ARG A 10 -47.38 6.83 34.20
C ARG A 10 -46.33 5.72 34.19
N SER A 11 -46.68 4.55 33.66
CA SER A 11 -45.71 3.52 33.35
C SER A 11 -44.68 4.10 32.38
N ALA A 12 -43.40 3.93 32.71
CA ALA A 12 -42.31 4.28 31.82
C ALA A 12 -42.47 3.43 30.54
N ARG A 13 -42.85 4.06 29.43
CA ARG A 13 -42.66 3.48 28.10
C ARG A 13 -41.16 3.27 27.94
N ARG A 14 -40.68 2.05 28.16
CA ARG A 14 -39.34 1.62 27.74
C ARG A 14 -39.29 1.88 26.23
N GLY A 15 -38.58 2.92 25.82
CA GLY A 15 -38.40 3.23 24.42
C GLY A 15 -37.77 2.02 23.74
N ILE A 16 -38.42 1.51 22.68
CA ILE A 16 -37.82 0.50 21.81
C ILE A 16 -36.57 1.16 21.20
N HIS A 17 -35.39 0.86 21.73
CA HIS A 17 -34.15 1.35 21.15
C HIS A 17 -34.05 0.82 19.72
N ARG A 18 -33.89 1.74 18.74
CA ARG A 18 -33.64 1.32 17.36
C ARG A 18 -32.40 0.42 17.33
N PRO A 19 -32.45 -0.73 16.64
CA PRO A 19 -31.29 -1.61 16.51
C PRO A 19 -30.10 -0.84 15.94
N ALA A 20 -28.90 -1.13 16.44
CA ALA A 20 -27.70 -0.45 16.00
C ALA A 20 -27.40 -0.77 14.52
N THR A 21 -26.93 0.24 13.78
CA THR A 21 -26.37 0.06 12.45
C THR A 21 -24.86 -0.09 12.55
N PHE A 22 -24.30 -1.06 11.83
CA PHE A 22 -22.89 -1.34 11.77
C PHE A 22 -22.33 -1.12 10.35
N LEU A 23 -21.04 -0.82 10.27
CA LEU A 23 -20.29 -0.70 9.03
C LEU A 23 -18.84 -1.16 9.27
N VAL A 24 -18.35 -2.07 8.44
CA VAL A 24 -16.95 -2.50 8.45
C VAL A 24 -16.23 -1.81 7.30
N LEU A 25 -15.12 -1.15 7.60
CA LEU A 25 -14.31 -0.43 6.62
C LEU A 25 -12.82 -0.56 6.90
N ALA A 26 -11.98 -0.41 5.89
CA ALA A 26 -10.54 -0.20 6.06
C ALA A 26 -10.26 1.31 5.90
N ARG A 27 -9.59 1.91 6.88
CA ARG A 27 -9.20 3.33 6.81
C ARG A 27 -7.96 3.49 5.94
N ILE A 28 -7.86 4.63 5.27
CA ILE A 28 -6.76 4.95 4.37
C ILE A 28 -5.87 6.02 5.04
N PRO A 29 -4.75 5.62 5.68
CA PRO A 29 -3.84 6.56 6.34
C PRO A 29 -2.82 7.13 5.33
N ASP A 30 -3.31 7.72 4.25
CA ASP A 30 -2.50 8.28 3.16
C ASP A 30 -2.78 9.79 3.01
N PRO A 31 -1.81 10.66 3.35
CA PRO A 31 -1.97 12.11 3.26
C PRO A 31 -2.24 12.62 1.84
N GLY A 32 -1.69 11.98 0.81
CA GLY A 32 -1.94 12.35 -0.58
C GLY A 32 -3.38 12.07 -1.00
N ILE A 33 -3.94 10.95 -0.52
CA ILE A 33 -5.36 10.63 -0.73
C ILE A 33 -6.28 11.56 0.07
N ALA A 34 -5.91 11.90 1.30
CA ALA A 34 -6.64 12.88 2.10
C ALA A 34 -6.65 14.27 1.40
N ALA A 35 -5.48 14.71 0.91
CA ALA A 35 -5.36 15.95 0.15
C ALA A 35 -6.16 15.90 -1.16
N LEU A 36 -6.10 14.80 -1.91
CA LEU A 36 -6.91 14.60 -3.11
C LEU A 36 -8.41 14.73 -2.81
N THR A 37 -8.89 14.03 -1.77
CA THR A 37 -10.30 14.07 -1.36
C THR A 37 -10.72 15.49 -0.97
N SER A 38 -9.85 16.22 -0.27
CA SER A 38 -10.10 17.61 0.11
C SER A 38 -10.15 18.55 -1.10
N ARG A 39 -9.19 18.49 -2.02
CA ARG A 39 -9.15 19.35 -3.22
C ARG A 39 -10.25 19.02 -4.23
N PHE A 40 -10.75 17.79 -4.22
CA PHE A 40 -11.81 17.38 -5.14
C PHE A 40 -13.09 18.22 -4.96
N THR A 41 -13.27 18.86 -3.80
CA THR A 41 -14.39 19.79 -3.57
C THR A 41 -14.30 21.06 -4.41
N ASP A 42 -13.10 21.46 -4.83
CA ASP A 42 -12.86 22.63 -5.67
C ASP A 42 -13.25 22.35 -7.12
N VAL A 43 -13.09 21.09 -7.55
CA VAL A 43 -13.55 20.62 -8.87
C VAL A 43 -15.06 20.52 -8.90
N VAL A 44 -15.68 20.06 -7.79
CA VAL A 44 -17.12 19.84 -7.75
C VAL A 44 -17.71 20.30 -6.42
N ALA A 45 -18.39 21.45 -6.42
CA ALA A 45 -18.95 22.10 -5.23
C ALA A 45 -19.78 21.15 -4.33
N VAL A 46 -19.34 20.98 -3.08
CA VAL A 46 -19.89 20.04 -2.09
C VAL A 46 -20.89 20.75 -1.17
N ARG A 47 -21.93 20.06 -0.70
CA ARG A 47 -22.84 20.62 0.33
C ARG A 47 -22.20 20.47 1.71
N SER A 48 -22.40 21.43 2.61
CA SER A 48 -21.77 21.42 3.94
C SER A 48 -22.01 20.12 4.71
N GLY A 49 -20.96 19.58 5.35
CA GLY A 49 -21.03 18.38 6.19
C GLY A 49 -20.78 17.03 5.49
N GLU A 50 -20.37 17.01 4.22
CA GLU A 50 -20.12 15.78 3.43
C GLU A 50 -18.67 15.25 3.51
N SER A 51 -17.80 15.80 4.37
CA SER A 51 -16.43 15.28 4.53
C SER A 51 -16.45 13.96 5.30
N ARG A 52 -15.92 12.90 4.68
CA ARG A 52 -15.67 11.60 5.32
C ARG A 52 -14.19 11.31 5.21
N GLU A 53 -13.61 10.77 6.27
CA GLU A 53 -12.26 10.22 6.21
C GLU A 53 -12.16 9.22 5.05
N PRO A 54 -11.09 9.26 4.23
CA PRO A 54 -10.86 8.29 3.17
C PRO A 54 -10.89 6.86 3.71
N HIS A 55 -11.71 6.01 3.10
CA HIS A 55 -11.87 4.62 3.49
C HIS A 55 -12.31 3.75 2.32
N ILE A 56 -12.08 2.45 2.47
CA ILE A 56 -12.70 1.40 1.68
C ILE A 56 -13.75 0.74 2.54
N THR A 57 -15.00 0.70 2.07
CA THR A 57 -16.00 -0.11 2.77
C THR A 57 -15.66 -1.59 2.55
N LEU A 58 -15.70 -2.42 3.60
CA LEU A 58 -15.51 -3.89 3.52
C LEU A 58 -16.81 -4.69 3.72
N PHE A 59 -17.75 -4.21 4.55
CA PHE A 59 -19.08 -4.81 4.66
C PHE A 59 -20.12 -3.85 5.24
N GLY A 60 -21.34 -3.83 4.70
CA GLY A 60 -22.45 -3.02 5.21
C GLY A 60 -22.67 -1.70 4.48
N PRO A 61 -23.57 -0.83 4.99
CA PRO A 61 -24.20 -0.90 6.32
C PRO A 61 -25.13 -2.10 6.56
N PHE A 62 -25.18 -2.58 7.80
CA PHE A 62 -26.03 -3.71 8.21
C PHE A 62 -26.56 -3.56 9.64
N GLY A 63 -27.52 -4.41 10.01
CA GLY A 63 -28.01 -4.56 11.38
C GLY A 63 -28.08 -6.03 11.78
N LEU A 64 -27.98 -6.29 13.07
CA LEU A 64 -27.98 -7.64 13.63
C LEU A 64 -29.39 -8.21 13.78
N VAL A 65 -29.48 -9.54 13.80
CA VAL A 65 -30.68 -10.26 14.25
C VAL A 65 -31.04 -9.81 15.67
N PRO A 66 -32.33 -9.54 15.97
CA PRO A 66 -32.74 -9.16 17.32
C PRO A 66 -32.29 -10.19 18.35
N GLY A 67 -31.59 -9.73 19.40
CA GLY A 67 -31.07 -10.59 20.46
C GLY A 67 -29.64 -11.09 20.24
N SER A 68 -29.07 -10.95 19.05
CA SER A 68 -27.65 -11.26 18.82
C SER A 68 -26.76 -10.33 19.65
N PRO A 69 -25.74 -10.86 20.35
CA PRO A 69 -24.81 -10.05 21.10
C PRO A 69 -23.88 -9.32 20.13
N GLU A 70 -23.61 -8.03 20.33
CA GLU A 70 -22.89 -7.22 19.34
C GLU A 70 -21.39 -7.52 19.30
N ASP A 71 -20.82 -8.03 20.39
CA ASP A 71 -19.42 -8.42 20.54
C ASP A 71 -19.04 -9.62 19.66
N VAL A 72 -19.99 -10.45 19.25
CA VAL A 72 -19.77 -11.52 18.25
C VAL A 72 -19.11 -10.99 16.98
N LEU A 73 -19.40 -9.74 16.60
CA LEU A 73 -18.80 -9.08 15.45
C LEU A 73 -17.29 -8.95 15.57
N LEU A 74 -16.77 -8.74 16.78
CA LEU A 74 -15.34 -8.59 17.02
C LEU A 74 -14.59 -9.90 16.75
N ASP A 75 -15.19 -11.03 17.15
CA ASP A 75 -14.63 -12.36 16.90
C ASP A 75 -14.67 -12.71 15.41
N ARG A 76 -15.83 -12.51 14.76
CA ARG A 76 -16.00 -12.78 13.32
C ARG A 76 -15.03 -11.98 12.46
N ILE A 77 -14.82 -10.70 12.76
CA ILE A 77 -13.88 -9.85 12.02
C ILE A 77 -12.44 -10.30 12.27
N ARG A 78 -12.08 -10.62 13.53
CA ARG A 78 -10.73 -11.11 13.88
C ARG A 78 -10.43 -12.42 13.16
N GLU A 79 -11.35 -13.39 13.17
CA GLU A 79 -11.23 -14.67 12.47
C GLU A 79 -11.11 -14.47 10.96
N ALA A 80 -11.94 -13.61 10.37
CA ALA A 80 -11.92 -13.33 8.93
C ALA A 80 -10.64 -12.64 8.46
N ALA A 81 -9.97 -11.90 9.35
CA ALA A 81 -8.73 -11.20 9.09
C ALA A 81 -7.48 -11.94 9.59
N ALA A 82 -7.64 -13.14 10.15
CA ALA A 82 -6.55 -13.90 10.72
C ALA A 82 -5.47 -14.23 9.67
N GLY A 83 -4.20 -14.12 10.06
CA GLY A 83 -3.05 -14.42 9.20
C GLY A 83 -2.60 -13.26 8.30
N SER A 84 -3.46 -12.29 8.00
CA SER A 84 -3.08 -11.11 7.21
C SER A 84 -2.33 -10.08 8.06
N ALA A 85 -1.23 -9.52 7.55
CA ALA A 85 -0.49 -8.43 8.22
C ALA A 85 -0.96 -7.04 7.75
N ALA A 86 -1.47 -6.96 6.52
CA ALA A 86 -2.14 -5.82 5.93
C ALA A 86 -2.97 -6.32 4.74
N VAL A 87 -3.69 -5.42 4.09
CA VAL A 87 -4.35 -5.65 2.80
C VAL A 87 -3.99 -4.52 1.85
N SER A 88 -3.90 -4.81 0.55
CA SER A 88 -3.51 -3.80 -0.43
C SER A 88 -4.48 -3.67 -1.61
N CYS A 89 -4.46 -2.52 -2.26
CA CYS A 89 -5.19 -2.32 -3.50
C CYS A 89 -4.49 -1.30 -4.41
N ARG A 90 -4.62 -1.46 -5.73
CA ARG A 90 -4.21 -0.43 -6.69
C ARG A 90 -5.36 0.55 -6.93
N ILE A 91 -5.03 1.83 -7.04
CA ILE A 91 -5.99 2.87 -7.38
C ILE A 91 -6.09 2.93 -8.90
N GLY A 92 -7.30 2.75 -9.42
CA GLY A 92 -7.60 2.88 -10.83
C GLY A 92 -8.28 4.22 -11.17
N GLY A 93 -8.85 4.28 -12.37
CA GLY A 93 -9.52 5.47 -12.88
C GLY A 93 -10.82 5.83 -12.16
N PRO A 94 -11.38 7.01 -12.48
CA PRO A 94 -12.63 7.49 -11.89
C PRO A 94 -13.82 6.60 -12.25
N LEU A 95 -14.79 6.55 -11.34
CA LEU A 95 -16.05 5.84 -11.45
C LEU A 95 -17.22 6.74 -11.06
N ARG A 96 -18.35 6.57 -11.77
CA ARG A 96 -19.64 7.11 -11.35
C ARG A 96 -20.54 6.00 -10.82
N LEU A 97 -20.84 6.06 -9.53
CA LEU A 97 -21.71 5.11 -8.86
C LEU A 97 -23.13 5.67 -8.71
N ARG A 98 -24.14 4.79 -8.78
CA ARG A 98 -25.54 5.14 -8.54
C ARG A 98 -25.98 4.60 -7.18
N GLY A 99 -26.55 5.47 -6.35
CA GLY A 99 -27.07 5.13 -5.03
C GLY A 99 -28.48 5.65 -4.79
N ARG A 100 -29.04 5.31 -3.62
CA ARG A 100 -30.40 5.72 -3.23
C ARG A 100 -30.55 7.24 -3.10
N LYS A 101 -29.49 7.93 -2.67
CA LYS A 101 -29.44 9.39 -2.46
C LYS A 101 -28.91 10.18 -3.66
N GLY A 102 -28.79 9.55 -4.83
CA GLY A 102 -28.20 10.15 -6.03
C GLY A 102 -26.94 9.42 -6.51
N ALA A 103 -26.06 10.12 -7.21
CA ALA A 103 -24.80 9.59 -7.70
C ALA A 103 -23.65 9.84 -6.71
N ALA A 104 -22.56 9.11 -6.90
CA ALA A 104 -21.27 9.35 -6.27
C ALA A 104 -20.16 9.31 -7.32
N ILE A 105 -19.13 10.12 -7.11
CA ILE A 105 -17.86 10.03 -7.83
C ILE A 105 -16.85 9.36 -6.91
N ALA A 106 -16.16 8.37 -7.44
CA ALA A 106 -15.19 7.57 -6.72
C ALA A 106 -13.99 7.24 -7.62
N LEU A 107 -12.93 6.71 -7.03
CA LEU A 107 -11.88 6.00 -7.76
C LEU A 107 -12.10 4.50 -7.64
N SER A 108 -11.93 3.78 -8.76
CA SER A 108 -11.91 2.32 -8.75
C SER A 108 -10.73 1.82 -7.92
N LEU A 109 -10.90 0.71 -7.20
CA LEU A 109 -9.82 0.05 -6.49
C LEU A 109 -9.74 -1.41 -6.94
N THR A 110 -8.56 -1.83 -7.34
CA THR A 110 -8.28 -3.24 -7.67
C THR A 110 -7.67 -3.89 -6.43
N PRO A 111 -8.41 -4.77 -5.73
CA PRO A 111 -7.92 -5.42 -4.52
C PRO A 111 -6.81 -6.43 -4.85
N ASP A 112 -5.85 -6.60 -3.95
CA ASP A 112 -4.95 -7.74 -3.97
C ASP A 112 -5.64 -9.02 -3.46
N PRO A 113 -4.98 -10.20 -3.58
CA PRO A 113 -5.55 -11.45 -3.08
C PRO A 113 -5.86 -11.43 -1.58
N ASP A 114 -5.06 -10.75 -0.76
CA ASP A 114 -5.25 -10.63 0.69
C ASP A 114 -6.56 -9.87 1.01
N LEU A 115 -6.77 -8.70 0.38
CA LEU A 115 -8.00 -7.90 0.53
C LEU A 115 -9.24 -8.68 0.07
N LEU A 116 -9.14 -9.35 -1.08
CA LEU A 116 -10.25 -10.14 -1.62
C LEU A 116 -10.57 -11.34 -0.71
N GLY A 117 -9.54 -11.97 -0.15
CA GLY A 117 -9.65 -13.05 0.83
C GLY A 117 -10.39 -12.62 2.09
N ILE A 118 -9.92 -11.54 2.74
CA ILE A 118 -10.58 -10.97 3.93
C ILE A 118 -12.02 -10.57 3.62
N TYR A 119 -12.27 -9.90 2.49
CA TYR A 119 -13.63 -9.52 2.10
C TYR A 119 -14.56 -10.74 2.01
N ARG A 120 -14.14 -11.80 1.31
CA ARG A 120 -14.93 -13.04 1.19
C ARG A 120 -15.16 -13.70 2.55
N ALA A 121 -14.15 -13.70 3.42
CA ALA A 121 -14.25 -14.23 4.77
C ALA A 121 -15.25 -13.41 5.62
N LEU A 122 -15.17 -12.08 5.58
CA LEU A 122 -16.09 -11.17 6.27
C LEU A 122 -17.53 -11.36 5.81
N VAL A 123 -17.78 -11.43 4.51
CA VAL A 123 -19.12 -11.65 3.96
C VAL A 123 -19.70 -12.97 4.48
N ARG A 124 -18.92 -14.06 4.48
CA ARG A 124 -19.38 -15.35 5.02
C ARG A 124 -19.63 -15.30 6.51
N ALA A 125 -18.68 -14.75 7.28
CA ALA A 125 -18.70 -14.74 8.74
C ALA A 125 -19.83 -13.86 9.30
N LEU A 126 -20.10 -12.72 8.68
CA LEU A 126 -21.07 -11.75 9.18
C LEU A 126 -22.50 -12.04 8.71
N TYR A 127 -22.68 -12.75 7.60
CA TYR A 127 -24.01 -12.98 7.01
C TYR A 127 -24.98 -13.64 7.99
N ALA A 128 -24.51 -14.64 8.75
CA ALA A 128 -25.34 -15.40 9.70
C ALA A 128 -25.97 -14.52 10.78
N ASP A 129 -25.24 -13.48 11.20
CA ASP A 129 -25.67 -12.55 12.25
C ASP A 129 -26.42 -11.33 11.70
N THR A 130 -26.50 -11.16 10.37
CA THR A 130 -27.15 -10.00 9.74
C THR A 130 -28.65 -10.18 9.51
N ALA A 131 -29.47 -9.35 10.15
CA ALA A 131 -30.90 -9.24 9.84
C ALA A 131 -31.15 -8.53 8.50
N TRP A 132 -30.38 -7.48 8.25
CA TRP A 132 -30.47 -6.71 7.02
C TRP A 132 -29.09 -6.16 6.66
N CYS A 133 -28.83 -6.04 5.36
CA CYS A 133 -27.61 -5.46 4.81
C CYS A 133 -27.96 -4.69 3.53
N THR A 134 -27.20 -3.64 3.22
CA THR A 134 -27.37 -2.93 1.97
C THR A 134 -27.15 -3.83 0.75
N TRP A 135 -27.93 -3.58 -0.30
CA TRP A 135 -27.98 -4.35 -1.55
C TRP A 135 -26.64 -4.41 -2.31
N ILE A 136 -25.72 -3.47 -2.05
CA ILE A 136 -24.39 -3.42 -2.68
C ILE A 136 -23.55 -4.66 -2.32
N ASP A 137 -23.94 -5.39 -1.27
CA ASP A 137 -23.23 -6.56 -0.75
C ASP A 137 -23.93 -7.89 -1.06
N ARG A 138 -24.85 -7.93 -2.02
CA ARG A 138 -25.55 -9.16 -2.40
C ARG A 138 -25.57 -9.36 -3.92
N PRO A 139 -25.08 -10.50 -4.45
CA PRO A 139 -24.45 -11.64 -3.76
C PRO A 139 -22.94 -11.46 -3.46
N PRO A 140 -22.31 -12.34 -2.65
CA PRO A 140 -20.87 -12.34 -2.41
C PRO A 140 -20.08 -12.23 -3.73
N GLY A 141 -19.09 -11.33 -3.76
CA GLY A 141 -18.30 -11.06 -4.98
C GLY A 141 -18.78 -9.90 -5.87
N SER A 142 -19.95 -9.31 -5.60
CA SER A 142 -20.47 -8.17 -6.39
C SER A 142 -19.96 -6.79 -5.94
N ARG A 143 -19.13 -6.71 -4.90
CA ARG A 143 -18.70 -5.43 -4.32
C ARG A 143 -17.75 -4.72 -5.26
N ILE A 144 -18.12 -3.51 -5.62
CA ILE A 144 -17.25 -2.57 -6.29
C ILE A 144 -16.37 -1.94 -5.22
N PHE A 145 -15.10 -2.32 -5.15
CA PHE A 145 -14.12 -1.64 -4.30
C PHE A 145 -13.85 -0.26 -4.87
N HIS A 146 -14.02 0.75 -4.03
CA HIS A 146 -13.90 2.13 -4.45
C HIS A 146 -13.51 3.04 -3.29
N LEU A 147 -12.83 4.14 -3.62
CA LEU A 147 -12.60 5.27 -2.73
C LEU A 147 -13.59 6.36 -3.12
N SER A 148 -14.52 6.70 -2.23
CA SER A 148 -15.46 7.80 -2.49
C SER A 148 -14.76 9.15 -2.43
N LEU A 149 -14.84 9.93 -3.52
CA LEU A 149 -14.36 11.32 -3.56
C LEU A 149 -15.51 12.30 -3.26
N ARG A 150 -16.69 12.02 -3.80
CA ARG A 150 -17.91 12.81 -3.56
C ARG A 150 -19.15 11.93 -3.59
N VAL A 151 -20.08 12.16 -2.67
CA VAL A 151 -21.35 11.43 -2.57
C VAL A 151 -22.55 12.37 -2.69
N ALA A 152 -23.76 11.81 -2.75
CA ALA A 152 -25.03 12.55 -2.70
C ALA A 152 -25.24 13.60 -3.82
N ILE A 153 -24.66 13.36 -5.01
CA ILE A 153 -24.85 14.21 -6.18
C ILE A 153 -26.25 13.98 -6.74
N SER A 154 -27.03 15.04 -6.98
CA SER A 154 -28.40 14.86 -7.49
C SER A 154 -28.38 14.20 -8.88
N ARG A 155 -29.46 13.49 -9.24
CA ARG A 155 -29.56 12.84 -10.56
C ARG A 155 -29.47 13.84 -11.72
N LYS A 156 -29.89 15.10 -11.49
CA LYS A 156 -29.82 16.19 -12.47
C LYS A 156 -28.39 16.70 -12.67
N GLU A 157 -27.61 16.82 -11.60
CA GLU A 157 -26.22 17.32 -11.66
C GLU A 157 -25.23 16.24 -12.13
N ALA A 158 -25.53 14.96 -11.86
CA ALA A 158 -24.60 13.85 -12.08
C ALA A 158 -24.00 13.72 -13.49
N PRO A 159 -24.72 13.99 -14.61
CA PRO A 159 -24.11 14.00 -15.94
C PRO A 159 -23.07 15.09 -16.13
N GLY A 160 -23.35 16.32 -15.66
CA GLY A 160 -22.42 17.46 -15.79
C GLY A 160 -21.17 17.27 -14.97
N VAL A 161 -21.32 16.84 -13.71
CA VAL A 161 -20.18 16.49 -12.83
C VAL A 161 -19.32 15.40 -13.45
N TRP A 162 -19.93 14.37 -14.03
CA TRP A 162 -19.19 13.29 -14.65
C TRP A 162 -18.36 13.75 -15.85
N LYS A 163 -18.93 14.62 -16.69
CA LYS A 163 -18.22 15.21 -17.83
C LYS A 163 -16.97 15.97 -17.36
N MET A 164 -17.08 16.81 -16.33
CA MET A 164 -15.94 17.54 -15.76
C MET A 164 -14.83 16.59 -15.30
N VAL A 165 -15.19 15.48 -14.64
CA VAL A 165 -14.22 14.47 -14.17
C VAL A 165 -13.52 13.76 -15.32
N GLN A 166 -14.22 13.50 -16.43
CA GLN A 166 -13.64 12.88 -17.62
C GLN A 166 -12.70 13.81 -18.40
N GLU A 167 -12.89 15.13 -18.26
CA GLU A 167 -12.06 16.16 -18.88
C GLU A 167 -10.81 16.51 -18.04
N LEU A 168 -10.72 16.01 -16.79
CA LEU A 168 -9.51 16.16 -16.00
C LEU A 168 -8.37 15.37 -16.66
N PRO A 169 -7.14 15.92 -16.70
CA PRO A 169 -6.00 15.22 -17.28
C PRO A 169 -5.79 13.89 -16.56
N GLY A 170 -6.01 12.81 -17.31
CA GLY A 170 -5.71 11.44 -16.93
C GLY A 170 -4.41 11.02 -17.62
N ASP A 171 -3.39 10.73 -16.84
CA ASP A 171 -2.31 9.79 -17.20
C ASP A 171 -1.09 10.28 -18.00
N ALA A 172 -0.90 11.56 -18.26
CA ALA A 172 0.44 12.02 -18.68
C ALA A 172 1.36 12.11 -17.45
N TRP A 173 2.53 11.45 -17.49
CA TRP A 173 3.62 11.74 -16.57
C TRP A 173 4.01 13.22 -16.76
N ILE A 174 3.54 14.08 -15.85
CA ILE A 174 3.86 15.51 -15.84
C ILE A 174 4.93 15.74 -14.77
N PRO A 175 6.15 16.14 -15.16
CA PRO A 175 7.19 16.59 -14.24
C PRO A 175 6.64 17.61 -13.25
N GLU A 176 7.12 17.56 -12.00
CA GLU A 176 6.56 18.30 -10.87
C GLU A 176 6.51 19.83 -11.10
N ASP A 177 7.41 20.36 -11.94
CA ASP A 177 7.51 21.76 -12.35
C ASP A 177 6.46 22.21 -13.39
N ARG A 178 5.73 21.28 -14.03
CA ARG A 178 4.71 21.55 -15.05
C ARG A 178 3.27 21.23 -14.60
N ARG A 179 3.05 20.84 -13.34
CA ARG A 179 1.72 20.53 -12.82
C ARG A 179 0.91 21.82 -12.60
N THR A 180 0.03 22.16 -13.54
CA THR A 180 -0.91 23.29 -13.43
C THR A 180 -2.36 22.83 -13.59
N GLY A 181 -2.89 22.12 -12.59
CA GLY A 181 -4.31 21.75 -12.54
C GLY A 181 -4.66 20.71 -11.46
N PRO A 182 -5.95 20.54 -11.09
CA PRO A 182 -6.38 19.51 -10.15
C PRO A 182 -6.32 18.13 -10.80
N GLU A 183 -5.30 17.32 -10.49
CA GLU A 183 -5.18 15.93 -10.94
C GLU A 183 -5.98 14.95 -10.08
N LEU A 184 -6.46 13.87 -10.70
CA LEU A 184 -7.12 12.74 -10.04
C LEU A 184 -6.15 11.72 -9.43
N ARG A 185 -4.84 12.01 -9.41
CA ARG A 185 -3.83 11.14 -8.78
C ARG A 185 -3.42 11.70 -7.40
N PRO A 186 -3.32 10.84 -6.37
CA PRO A 186 -2.72 11.23 -5.10
C PRO A 186 -1.21 11.45 -5.31
N ASP A 187 -0.78 12.72 -5.39
CA ASP A 187 0.62 13.17 -5.45
C ASP A 187 1.52 12.45 -6.49
N GLY A 188 0.96 11.92 -7.58
CA GLY A 188 1.70 11.14 -8.59
C GLY A 188 2.12 9.72 -8.19
N CYS A 189 1.65 9.22 -7.04
CA CYS A 189 2.01 7.89 -6.54
C CYS A 189 1.08 6.79 -7.10
N GLY A 190 1.63 5.95 -7.99
CA GLY A 190 0.97 4.77 -8.57
C GLY A 190 1.13 3.48 -7.75
N SER A 191 1.95 3.52 -6.69
CA SER A 191 2.24 2.38 -5.84
C SER A 191 0.98 1.77 -5.20
N PRO A 192 0.91 0.46 -4.93
CA PRO A 192 -0.21 -0.11 -4.21
C PRO A 192 -0.48 0.58 -2.85
N LEU A 193 -1.74 0.86 -2.56
CA LEU A 193 -2.17 1.39 -1.27
C LEU A 193 -2.25 0.26 -0.25
N THR A 194 -1.46 0.34 0.82
CA THR A 194 -1.45 -0.63 1.92
C THR A 194 -2.30 -0.15 3.08
N LEU A 195 -3.20 -1.01 3.58
CA LEU A 195 -4.12 -0.73 4.67
C LEU A 195 -3.86 -1.68 5.83
N TYR A 196 -3.63 -1.12 7.01
CA TYR A 196 -3.16 -1.88 8.16
C TYR A 196 -4.26 -2.22 9.16
N ARG A 197 -5.42 -1.56 9.06
CA ARG A 197 -6.46 -1.64 10.09
C ARG A 197 -7.87 -1.70 9.53
N ILE A 198 -8.72 -2.48 10.18
CA ILE A 198 -10.15 -2.62 9.89
C ILE A 198 -10.96 -1.96 11.01
N ALA A 199 -11.72 -0.92 10.68
CA ALA A 199 -12.60 -0.23 11.62
C ALA A 199 -14.02 -0.81 11.58
N LEU A 200 -14.58 -1.01 12.77
CA LEU A 200 -15.99 -1.31 12.98
C LEU A 200 -16.68 -0.06 13.54
N LEU A 201 -17.61 0.49 12.76
CA LEU A 201 -18.46 1.59 13.18
C LEU A 201 -19.75 1.02 13.77
N ARG A 202 -20.22 1.63 14.86
CA ARG A 202 -21.50 1.37 15.51
C ARG A 202 -22.27 2.69 15.58
N ARG A 203 -23.50 2.70 15.05
CA ARG A 203 -24.35 3.91 14.98
C ARG A 203 -23.63 5.10 14.32
N GLY A 204 -22.87 4.81 13.26
CA GLY A 204 -22.12 5.82 12.49
C GLY A 204 -20.84 6.33 13.15
N THR A 205 -20.46 5.79 14.30
CA THR A 205 -19.30 6.24 15.08
C THR A 205 -18.30 5.09 15.23
N LEU A 206 -16.99 5.36 15.15
CA LEU A 206 -15.97 4.34 15.40
C LEU A 206 -16.17 3.70 16.78
N TRP A 207 -16.35 2.38 16.78
CA TRP A 207 -16.50 1.57 17.99
C TRP A 207 -15.18 0.91 18.38
N LYS A 208 -14.59 0.16 17.45
CA LYS A 208 -13.33 -0.58 17.62
C LYS A 208 -12.58 -0.60 16.29
N GLU A 209 -11.27 -0.73 16.35
CA GLU A 209 -10.40 -0.85 15.17
C GLU A 209 -9.47 -2.03 15.34
N PHE A 210 -9.46 -2.96 14.39
CA PHE A 210 -8.62 -4.16 14.42
C PHE A 210 -7.32 -3.90 13.70
N ASP A 211 -6.20 -4.10 14.39
CA ASP A 211 -4.86 -3.99 13.83
C ASP A 211 -4.45 -5.33 13.21
N LEU A 212 -4.27 -5.37 11.89
CA LEU A 212 -3.98 -6.61 11.15
C LEU A 212 -2.60 -7.17 11.50
N ALA A 213 -1.60 -6.30 11.56
CA ALA A 213 -0.22 -6.69 11.84
C ALA A 213 -0.06 -7.22 13.27
N ARG A 214 -0.72 -6.59 14.24
CA ARG A 214 -0.64 -6.97 15.66
C ARG A 214 -1.66 -8.05 16.07
N GLY A 215 -2.74 -8.21 15.30
CA GLY A 215 -3.84 -9.13 15.66
C GLY A 215 -4.66 -8.66 16.87
N THR A 216 -4.67 -7.35 17.17
CA THR A 216 -5.27 -6.79 18.39
C THR A 216 -6.38 -5.78 18.08
N TRP A 217 -7.42 -5.75 18.92
CA TRP A 217 -8.44 -4.71 18.90
C TRP A 217 -8.01 -3.46 19.66
N LEU A 218 -8.13 -2.32 19.01
CA LEU A 218 -7.93 -0.99 19.56
C LEU A 218 -9.28 -0.38 19.96
N SER A 219 -9.31 0.27 21.11
CA SER A 219 -10.37 1.20 21.48
C SER A 219 -10.37 2.42 20.56
N ARG A 220 -11.42 3.24 20.64
CA ARG A 220 -11.49 4.51 19.92
C ARG A 220 -10.29 5.41 20.24
N ALA A 221 -9.91 5.55 21.51
CA ALA A 221 -8.79 6.41 21.89
C ALA A 221 -7.46 5.92 21.30
N GLU A 222 -7.23 4.61 21.36
CA GLU A 222 -6.04 3.96 20.80
C GLU A 222 -5.98 4.06 19.26
N ALA A 223 -7.12 3.94 18.58
CA ALA A 223 -7.20 4.05 17.12
C ALA A 223 -6.67 5.40 16.58
N PHE A 224 -6.79 6.47 17.37
CA PHE A 224 -6.29 7.81 17.04
C PHE A 224 -4.92 8.14 17.67
N ASN A 225 -4.28 7.19 18.37
CA ASN A 225 -2.94 7.39 18.92
C ASN A 225 -1.87 7.30 17.82
N PRO A 226 -1.10 8.37 17.55
CA PRO A 226 -0.06 8.36 16.51
C PRO A 226 1.06 7.32 16.75
N GLY A 227 1.45 7.08 18.00
CA GLY A 227 2.53 6.13 18.33
C GLY A 227 2.17 4.68 18.01
N LEU A 228 0.88 4.32 18.10
CA LEU A 228 0.42 2.99 17.71
C LEU A 228 0.52 2.76 16.20
N TRP A 229 0.42 3.81 15.37
CA TRP A 229 0.62 3.67 13.92
C TRP A 229 2.06 3.31 13.57
N THR A 230 3.04 3.90 14.25
CA THR A 230 4.45 3.51 14.09
C THR A 230 4.65 2.05 14.47
N THR A 231 4.03 1.59 15.55
CA THR A 231 4.11 0.18 15.96
C THR A 231 3.44 -0.74 14.93
N THR A 232 2.24 -0.39 14.45
CA THR A 232 1.54 -1.15 13.39
C THR A 232 2.42 -1.31 12.15
N ARG A 233 3.05 -0.23 11.67
CA ARG A 233 3.92 -0.26 10.49
C ARG A 233 5.16 -1.11 10.71
N ARG A 234 5.79 -1.04 11.89
CA ARG A 234 6.90 -1.92 12.25
C ARG A 234 6.50 -3.39 12.22
N GLU A 235 5.43 -3.77 12.92
CA GLU A 235 4.97 -5.15 12.94
C GLU A 235 4.58 -5.66 11.55
N TYR A 236 4.00 -4.79 10.72
CA TYR A 236 3.75 -5.09 9.32
C TYR A 236 5.05 -5.39 8.56
N ARG A 237 6.05 -4.51 8.66
CA ARG A 237 7.33 -4.68 7.95
C ARG A 237 8.02 -5.98 8.36
N VAL A 238 8.09 -6.26 9.67
CA VAL A 238 8.68 -7.50 10.20
C VAL A 238 7.93 -8.72 9.67
N ARG A 239 6.60 -8.76 9.78
CA ARG A 239 5.79 -9.90 9.32
C ARG A 239 5.84 -10.11 7.80
N ARG A 240 6.13 -9.07 7.02
CA ARG A 240 6.25 -9.15 5.56
C ARG A 240 7.70 -9.29 5.09
N GLY A 241 8.68 -9.37 5.99
CA GLY A 241 10.10 -9.48 5.65
C GLY A 241 10.71 -8.20 5.08
N LEU A 242 10.03 -7.06 5.19
CA LEU A 242 10.50 -5.74 4.74
C LEU A 242 11.48 -5.09 5.74
N GLN A 243 11.51 -5.62 6.96
CA GLN A 243 12.44 -5.24 8.01
C GLN A 243 12.96 -6.51 8.66
N LEU A 244 14.25 -6.78 8.47
CA LEU A 244 14.95 -7.86 9.12
C LEU A 244 15.13 -7.55 10.61
N THR A 245 15.14 -8.59 11.44
CA THR A 245 15.32 -8.47 12.90
C THR A 245 16.58 -9.16 13.41
N ALA A 246 17.27 -9.88 12.53
CA ALA A 246 18.54 -10.53 12.78
C ALA A 246 19.27 -10.74 11.44
N PRO A 247 20.60 -10.96 11.47
CA PRO A 247 21.36 -11.36 10.28
C PRO A 247 20.85 -12.64 9.62
N VAL A 248 20.89 -12.67 8.29
CA VAL A 248 20.52 -13.77 7.39
C VAL A 248 21.63 -14.03 6.36
N HIS A 249 22.86 -14.04 6.86
CA HIS A 249 24.06 -14.20 6.06
C HIS A 249 24.15 -15.54 5.33
N ARG A 250 24.78 -15.52 4.16
CA ARG A 250 25.12 -16.74 3.41
C ARG A 250 26.32 -17.44 4.05
N GLU A 251 26.42 -18.76 3.90
CA GLU A 251 27.57 -19.53 4.40
C GLU A 251 28.86 -19.23 3.61
N SER A 252 28.72 -18.84 2.36
CA SER A 252 29.83 -18.52 1.46
C SER A 252 29.66 -17.13 0.87
N ARG A 253 30.79 -16.48 0.55
CA ARG A 253 30.85 -15.22 -0.18
C ARG A 253 29.87 -15.17 -1.35
N GLY A 254 29.05 -14.14 -1.38
CA GLY A 254 28.02 -13.89 -2.38
C GLY A 254 28.26 -12.59 -3.17
N ARG A 255 27.52 -12.46 -4.28
CA ARG A 255 27.39 -11.22 -5.04
C ARG A 255 25.96 -10.73 -4.95
N PHE A 256 25.76 -9.50 -4.49
CA PHE A 256 24.45 -8.90 -4.27
C PHE A 256 24.21 -7.68 -5.16
N VAL A 257 22.94 -7.36 -5.39
CA VAL A 257 22.48 -6.18 -6.10
C VAL A 257 21.33 -5.51 -5.35
N ILE A 258 21.30 -4.17 -5.38
CA ILE A 258 20.18 -3.33 -4.91
C ILE A 258 20.37 -1.91 -5.46
N SER A 259 19.28 -1.15 -5.53
CA SER A 259 19.25 0.24 -5.98
C SER A 259 18.32 1.11 -5.13
N ASP A 260 18.43 2.42 -5.31
CA ASP A 260 17.43 3.42 -4.92
C ASP A 260 17.11 3.44 -3.41
N LEU A 261 18.13 3.31 -2.56
CA LEU A 261 17.94 3.43 -1.11
C LEU A 261 17.38 4.80 -0.73
N HIS A 262 17.76 5.87 -1.44
CA HIS A 262 17.27 7.22 -1.19
C HIS A 262 17.37 7.62 0.29
N LEU A 263 18.51 7.33 0.92
CA LEU A 263 18.78 7.69 2.30
C LEU A 263 18.65 9.21 2.48
N GLY A 264 18.02 9.64 3.57
CA GLY A 264 17.73 11.06 3.83
C GLY A 264 16.57 11.67 3.03
N HIS A 265 15.88 10.91 2.16
CA HIS A 265 14.86 11.43 1.26
C HIS A 265 13.43 11.32 1.82
N THR A 266 12.95 12.30 2.59
CA THR A 266 11.60 12.26 3.19
C THR A 266 10.45 12.03 2.17
N ASN A 267 10.53 12.62 0.97
CA ASN A 267 9.44 12.52 -0.01
C ASN A 267 9.32 11.13 -0.65
N ILE A 268 10.38 10.32 -0.67
CA ILE A 268 10.33 8.98 -1.26
C ILE A 268 9.33 8.06 -0.54
N ILE A 269 9.16 8.27 0.78
CA ILE A 269 8.19 7.53 1.58
C ILE A 269 6.78 7.70 1.01
N ARG A 270 6.42 8.94 0.63
CA ARG A 270 5.11 9.23 0.04
C ARG A 270 5.05 8.81 -1.42
N TYR A 271 6.09 9.12 -2.20
CA TYR A 271 6.15 8.85 -3.63
C TYR A 271 6.04 7.35 -3.97
N CYS A 272 6.59 6.47 -3.12
CA CYS A 272 6.58 5.02 -3.30
C CYS A 272 5.67 4.29 -2.30
N ARG A 273 4.94 5.01 -1.45
CA ARG A 273 4.21 4.46 -0.28
C ARG A 273 5.07 3.53 0.57
N ARG A 274 6.36 3.87 0.79
CA ARG A 274 7.24 3.06 1.65
C ARG A 274 6.62 2.95 3.04
N PRO A 275 6.67 1.79 3.71
CA PRO A 275 5.94 1.53 4.95
C PRO A 275 6.64 2.11 6.18
N PHE A 276 7.21 3.31 6.10
CA PHE A 276 7.91 4.00 7.19
C PHE A 276 7.13 5.23 7.66
N SER A 277 7.25 5.55 8.94
CA SER A 277 6.66 6.74 9.55
C SER A 277 7.55 7.97 9.42
N SER A 278 8.87 7.78 9.25
CA SER A 278 9.83 8.87 9.09
C SER A 278 11.06 8.43 8.29
N VAL A 279 11.79 9.41 7.76
CA VAL A 279 13.07 9.18 7.06
C VAL A 279 14.13 8.59 7.99
N ILE A 280 14.15 9.00 9.26
CA ILE A 280 15.09 8.48 10.27
C ILE A 280 14.85 6.99 10.51
N GLU A 281 13.58 6.59 10.64
CA GLU A 281 13.20 5.17 10.78
C GLU A 281 13.56 4.38 9.52
N MET A 282 13.26 4.94 8.34
CA MET A 282 13.58 4.31 7.06
C MET A 282 15.07 4.05 6.92
N ASP A 283 15.90 5.09 7.07
CA ASP A 283 17.34 4.99 6.90
C ASP A 283 17.95 3.94 7.82
N ALA A 284 17.54 3.93 9.11
CA ALA A 284 18.00 2.91 10.05
C ALA A 284 17.65 1.49 9.59
N VAL A 285 16.41 1.25 9.16
CA VAL A 285 15.98 -0.07 8.69
C VAL A 285 16.68 -0.49 7.41
N LEU A 286 16.91 0.43 6.45
CA LEU A 286 17.60 0.10 5.20
C LEU A 286 19.07 -0.28 5.45
N LEU A 287 19.76 0.44 6.34
CA LEU A 287 21.13 0.11 6.74
C LEU A 287 21.20 -1.22 7.49
N ASP A 288 20.27 -1.47 8.43
CA ASP A 288 20.19 -2.73 9.15
C ASP A 288 19.89 -3.90 8.21
N ASN A 289 18.93 -3.74 7.29
CA ASN A 289 18.60 -4.76 6.29
C ASN A 289 19.80 -5.10 5.41
N TRP A 290 20.57 -4.09 4.99
CA TRP A 290 21.80 -4.30 4.24
C TRP A 290 22.80 -5.11 5.05
N ASN A 291 23.14 -4.65 6.25
CA ASN A 291 24.17 -5.26 7.09
C ASN A 291 23.75 -6.60 7.70
N PHE A 292 22.45 -6.90 7.76
CA PHE A 292 21.93 -8.22 8.11
C PHE A 292 21.95 -9.18 6.92
N THR A 293 22.02 -8.68 5.70
CA THR A 293 22.08 -9.52 4.50
C THR A 293 23.53 -9.77 4.08
N VAL A 294 24.33 -8.70 4.03
CA VAL A 294 25.68 -8.66 3.46
C VAL A 294 26.74 -8.75 4.56
N GLN A 295 27.72 -9.63 4.37
CA GLN A 295 28.92 -9.76 5.19
C GLN A 295 30.06 -8.90 4.65
N ALA A 296 31.11 -8.72 5.46
CA ALA A 296 32.24 -7.87 5.10
C ALA A 296 33.01 -8.33 3.85
N ASP A 297 33.03 -9.63 3.56
CA ASP A 297 33.73 -10.23 2.43
C ASP A 297 32.86 -10.42 1.18
N ASP A 298 31.55 -10.13 1.27
CA ASP A 298 30.62 -10.16 0.14
C ASP A 298 30.88 -9.01 -0.85
N ASP A 299 30.48 -9.20 -2.11
CA ASP A 299 30.51 -8.15 -3.12
C ASP A 299 29.11 -7.58 -3.33
N VAL A 300 28.99 -6.27 -3.47
CA VAL A 300 27.72 -5.61 -3.78
C VAL A 300 27.87 -4.72 -5.01
N ILE A 301 26.98 -4.87 -5.97
CA ILE A 301 26.83 -3.93 -7.08
C ILE A 301 25.65 -3.03 -6.73
N TYR A 302 25.94 -1.79 -6.36
CA TYR A 302 24.93 -0.81 -5.98
C TYR A 302 24.55 0.05 -7.19
N LEU A 303 23.26 0.07 -7.54
CA LEU A 303 22.77 0.62 -8.79
C LEU A 303 22.25 2.07 -8.69
N GLY A 304 22.88 2.89 -7.87
CA GLY A 304 22.66 4.34 -7.85
C GLY A 304 21.52 4.81 -6.94
N ASP A 305 21.41 6.13 -6.85
CA ASP A 305 20.45 6.87 -6.01
C ASP A 305 20.57 6.48 -4.53
N LEU A 306 21.80 6.57 -4.01
CA LEU A 306 22.12 6.20 -2.63
C LEU A 306 21.40 7.09 -1.62
N ARG A 307 21.48 8.41 -1.85
CA ARG A 307 20.98 9.42 -0.92
C ARG A 307 20.39 10.60 -1.68
N TYR A 308 19.43 11.28 -1.05
CA TYR A 308 18.86 12.50 -1.61
C TYR A 308 18.28 13.39 -0.52
N GLY A 309 18.29 14.71 -0.75
CA GLY A 309 17.67 15.70 0.13
C GLY A 309 18.69 16.63 0.80
N ARG A 310 18.28 17.89 1.00
CA ARG A 310 19.14 18.98 1.50
C ARG A 310 19.73 18.75 2.90
N GLY A 311 19.12 17.89 3.70
CA GLY A 311 19.58 17.55 5.05
C GLY A 311 20.24 16.17 5.14
N SER A 312 20.41 15.46 4.03
CA SER A 312 21.06 14.16 4.03
C SER A 312 22.56 14.31 4.31
N PRO A 313 23.15 13.45 5.14
CA PRO A 313 24.61 13.28 5.21
C PRO A 313 25.23 13.00 3.83
N PRO A 314 26.54 13.26 3.65
CA PRO A 314 27.26 12.90 2.43
C PRO A 314 27.23 11.38 2.20
N ALA A 315 27.42 10.94 0.96
CA ALA A 315 27.37 9.51 0.61
C ALA A 315 28.36 8.65 1.44
N THR A 316 29.56 9.18 1.72
CA THR A 316 30.58 8.51 2.54
C THR A 316 30.09 8.17 3.94
N HIS A 317 29.25 9.02 4.55
CA HIS A 317 28.65 8.73 5.86
C HIS A 317 27.86 7.41 5.87
N PHE A 318 27.22 7.07 4.76
CA PHE A 318 26.46 5.83 4.62
C PHE A 318 27.35 4.68 4.17
N LEU A 319 28.16 4.88 3.12
CA LEU A 319 29.01 3.85 2.54
C LEU A 319 29.99 3.25 3.56
N ASP A 320 30.58 4.07 4.43
CA ASP A 320 31.52 3.61 5.47
C ASP A 320 30.87 2.69 6.53
N ARG A 321 29.53 2.64 6.57
CA ARG A 321 28.74 1.83 7.51
C ARG A 321 28.16 0.58 6.87
N LEU A 322 28.27 0.42 5.56
CA LEU A 322 27.72 -0.70 4.82
C LEU A 322 28.75 -1.82 4.71
N HIS A 323 28.33 -3.05 5.00
CA HIS A 323 29.16 -4.22 4.77
C HIS A 323 29.35 -4.50 3.27
N GLY A 324 30.46 -5.19 2.98
CA GLY A 324 30.80 -5.70 1.65
C GLY A 324 31.71 -4.77 0.85
N THR A 325 32.25 -5.31 -0.23
CA THR A 325 33.01 -4.55 -1.24
C THR A 325 32.03 -3.99 -2.27
N ILE A 326 31.81 -2.67 -2.23
CA ILE A 326 30.75 -2.01 -3.00
C ILE A 326 31.30 -1.48 -4.33
N THR A 327 30.79 -2.02 -5.44
CA THR A 327 30.95 -1.45 -6.78
C THR A 327 29.76 -0.53 -7.07
N LEU A 328 30.04 0.76 -7.23
CA LEU A 328 29.01 1.77 -7.47
C LEU A 328 28.73 1.90 -8.98
N VAL A 329 27.45 1.87 -9.35
CA VAL A 329 26.94 2.34 -10.64
C VAL A 329 26.17 3.65 -10.38
N ALA A 330 26.48 4.69 -11.13
CA ALA A 330 25.96 6.04 -10.87
C ALA A 330 24.45 6.14 -11.11
N GLY A 331 23.73 6.70 -10.14
CA GLY A 331 22.33 7.10 -10.27
C GLY A 331 22.14 8.54 -10.70
N ASN A 332 20.92 8.90 -11.08
CA ASN A 332 20.59 10.24 -11.57
C ASN A 332 20.59 11.30 -10.45
N HIS A 333 20.38 10.87 -9.20
CA HIS A 333 20.37 11.72 -8.02
C HIS A 333 21.69 11.72 -7.26
N ASP A 334 22.66 10.88 -7.65
CA ASP A 334 23.96 10.85 -7.03
C ASP A 334 24.81 12.05 -7.49
N GLU A 335 25.37 12.77 -6.52
CA GLU A 335 26.51 13.63 -6.80
C GLU A 335 27.70 12.75 -7.25
N PRO A 336 28.64 13.25 -8.06
CA PRO A 336 29.75 12.45 -8.57
C PRO A 336 30.48 11.68 -7.47
N LEU A 337 30.29 10.36 -7.43
CA LEU A 337 30.95 9.46 -6.50
C LEU A 337 32.25 8.95 -7.14
N PRO A 338 33.42 9.14 -6.50
CA PRO A 338 34.68 8.63 -7.03
C PRO A 338 34.61 7.12 -7.28
N GLY A 339 34.99 6.69 -8.49
CA GLY A 339 34.98 5.29 -8.88
C GLY A 339 33.61 4.73 -9.30
N ALA A 340 32.53 5.52 -9.27
CA ALA A 340 31.24 5.09 -9.80
C ALA A 340 31.29 4.91 -11.33
N LEU A 341 30.77 3.79 -11.79
CA LEU A 341 30.69 3.43 -13.21
C LEU A 341 29.36 3.90 -13.80
N PRO A 342 29.30 4.25 -15.09
CA PRO A 342 28.01 4.53 -15.75
C PRO A 342 27.17 3.26 -15.93
N SER A 343 27.82 2.11 -16.14
CA SER A 343 27.21 0.78 -16.16
C SER A 343 28.29 -0.29 -15.97
N LEU A 344 27.89 -1.52 -15.66
CA LEU A 344 28.78 -2.65 -15.45
C LEU A 344 28.25 -3.92 -16.11
N GLY A 345 29.01 -4.47 -17.06
CA GLY A 345 28.73 -5.79 -17.63
C GLY A 345 29.31 -6.91 -16.77
N ILE A 346 28.51 -7.90 -16.40
CA ILE A 346 28.96 -9.05 -15.62
C ILE A 346 28.46 -10.37 -16.23
N THR A 347 29.17 -11.45 -15.91
CA THR A 347 28.67 -12.82 -16.11
C THR A 347 28.51 -13.49 -14.75
N HIS A 348 27.39 -14.18 -14.56
CA HIS A 348 27.12 -14.94 -13.35
C HIS A 348 26.38 -16.23 -13.70
N GLN A 349 26.96 -17.38 -13.34
CA GLN A 349 26.46 -18.72 -13.68
C GLN A 349 26.07 -18.88 -15.18
N GLY A 350 26.91 -18.37 -16.08
CA GLY A 350 26.70 -18.44 -17.53
C GLY A 350 25.67 -17.44 -18.10
N LEU A 351 25.00 -16.66 -17.25
CA LEU A 351 24.09 -15.59 -17.66
C LEU A 351 24.86 -14.26 -17.76
N ARG A 352 24.63 -13.53 -18.85
CA ARG A 352 25.17 -12.18 -19.05
C ARG A 352 24.19 -11.14 -18.53
N PHE A 353 24.68 -10.26 -17.66
CA PHE A 353 23.93 -9.15 -17.12
C PHE A 353 24.59 -7.80 -17.46
N LEU A 354 23.77 -6.79 -17.74
CA LEU A 354 24.16 -5.38 -17.71
C LEU A 354 23.55 -4.74 -16.48
N CYS A 355 24.38 -4.26 -15.58
CA CYS A 355 23.98 -3.49 -14.41
C CYS A 355 24.03 -2.00 -14.78
N ILE A 356 22.88 -1.33 -14.80
CA ILE A 356 22.75 0.09 -15.19
C ILE A 356 21.61 0.72 -14.39
N HIS A 357 21.77 1.95 -13.89
CA HIS A 357 20.73 2.57 -13.08
C HIS A 357 19.44 2.82 -13.87
N ASP A 358 19.53 3.58 -14.97
CA ASP A 358 18.38 3.93 -15.81
C ASP A 358 18.23 2.93 -16.98
N PRO A 359 17.13 2.15 -17.05
CA PRO A 359 16.90 1.21 -18.15
C PRO A 359 16.71 1.91 -19.51
N GLY A 360 16.42 3.22 -19.54
CA GLY A 360 16.37 4.01 -20.78
C GLY A 360 17.73 4.28 -21.41
N MET A 361 18.83 4.02 -20.69
CA MET A 361 20.20 4.23 -21.14
C MET A 361 20.89 2.94 -21.60
N VAL A 362 20.15 1.84 -21.72
CA VAL A 362 20.68 0.56 -22.20
C VAL A 362 21.10 0.69 -23.68
N PRO A 363 22.30 0.24 -24.07
CA PRO A 363 22.73 0.22 -25.47
C PRO A 363 21.83 -0.69 -26.33
N ASP A 364 21.44 -0.22 -27.52
CA ASP A 364 20.55 -0.95 -28.46
C ASP A 364 21.09 -2.34 -28.89
N ASP A 365 22.41 -2.50 -28.88
CA ASP A 365 23.10 -3.72 -29.28
C ASP A 365 23.33 -4.71 -28.12
N PHE A 366 22.98 -4.34 -26.88
CA PHE A 366 23.14 -5.23 -25.75
C PHE A 366 22.26 -6.48 -25.89
N ARG A 367 22.82 -7.64 -25.54
CA ARG A 367 22.13 -8.94 -25.55
C ARG A 367 22.42 -9.63 -24.22
N GLY A 368 21.36 -9.92 -23.47
CA GLY A 368 21.43 -10.46 -22.11
C GLY A 368 20.33 -9.87 -21.24
N TRP A 369 20.43 -10.08 -19.94
CA TRP A 369 19.50 -9.51 -18.97
C TRP A 369 19.99 -8.16 -18.46
N VAL A 370 19.10 -7.21 -18.23
CA VAL A 370 19.42 -5.89 -17.67
C VAL A 370 18.98 -5.85 -16.22
N ILE A 371 19.89 -5.57 -15.29
CA ILE A 371 19.57 -5.30 -13.88
C ILE A 371 19.59 -3.78 -13.71
N HIS A 372 18.47 -3.20 -13.28
CA HIS A 372 18.31 -1.75 -13.16
C HIS A 372 17.61 -1.30 -11.90
N GLY A 373 17.69 0.01 -11.63
CA GLY A 373 16.92 0.70 -10.61
C GLY A 373 16.07 1.79 -11.26
N HIS A 374 16.12 3.00 -10.70
CA HIS A 374 15.53 4.25 -11.21
C HIS A 374 13.99 4.29 -11.23
N ILE A 375 13.36 3.24 -11.74
CA ILE A 375 11.91 3.13 -11.84
C ILE A 375 11.36 2.39 -10.63
N HIS A 376 10.75 3.12 -9.71
CA HIS A 376 10.13 2.55 -8.51
C HIS A 376 8.87 1.72 -8.78
N ASN A 377 8.22 1.28 -7.70
CA ASN A 377 6.95 0.52 -7.67
C ASN A 377 5.69 1.25 -8.17
N ASN A 378 5.84 2.33 -8.95
CA ASN A 378 4.74 3.12 -9.49
C ASN A 378 4.22 2.61 -10.85
N ASP A 379 5.00 1.79 -11.57
CA ASP A 379 4.61 1.16 -12.85
C ASP A 379 5.11 -0.30 -12.91
N LEU A 380 4.48 -1.16 -12.11
CA LEU A 380 4.80 -2.59 -12.04
C LEU A 380 4.40 -3.37 -13.31
N ASP A 381 3.58 -2.77 -14.18
CA ASP A 381 3.17 -3.43 -15.40
C ASP A 381 4.27 -3.32 -16.47
N ARG A 382 5.00 -2.20 -16.51
CA ARG A 382 6.14 -2.01 -17.42
C ARG A 382 7.49 -2.37 -16.80
N TYR A 383 7.70 -2.02 -15.52
CA TYR A 383 8.96 -2.21 -14.79
C TYR A 383 8.81 -3.07 -13.53
N PRO A 384 8.29 -4.31 -13.65
CA PRO A 384 8.24 -5.26 -12.54
C PRO A 384 9.64 -5.70 -12.09
N PHE A 385 9.74 -6.40 -10.96
CA PHE A 385 10.99 -7.02 -10.51
C PHE A 385 11.60 -7.93 -11.57
N ILE A 386 10.80 -8.73 -12.29
CA ILE A 386 11.27 -9.45 -13.50
C ILE A 386 10.28 -9.23 -14.63
N ASN A 387 10.79 -8.78 -15.78
CA ASN A 387 10.07 -8.73 -17.04
C ASN A 387 10.73 -9.69 -18.03
N GLY A 388 10.16 -10.89 -18.19
CA GLY A 388 10.70 -11.93 -19.07
C GLY A 388 10.73 -11.53 -20.55
N ALA A 389 9.81 -10.66 -20.97
CA ALA A 389 9.71 -10.22 -22.37
C ALA A 389 10.78 -9.19 -22.71
N ALA A 390 11.04 -8.25 -21.80
CA ALA A 390 12.08 -7.24 -21.96
C ALA A 390 13.46 -7.70 -21.46
N GLN A 391 13.53 -8.86 -20.81
CA GLN A 391 14.71 -9.38 -20.11
C GLN A 391 15.29 -8.38 -19.11
N THR A 392 14.44 -7.69 -18.37
CA THR A 392 14.85 -6.72 -17.33
C THR A 392 14.54 -7.22 -15.93
N ILE A 393 15.37 -6.82 -14.98
CA ILE A 393 15.26 -7.10 -13.55
C ILE A 393 15.37 -5.78 -12.80
N ASN A 394 14.30 -5.38 -12.12
CA ASN A 394 14.25 -4.11 -11.40
C ASN A 394 14.54 -4.32 -9.91
N VAL A 395 15.66 -3.79 -9.43
CA VAL A 395 16.14 -3.95 -8.05
C VAL A 395 16.04 -2.67 -7.21
N SER A 396 15.16 -1.74 -7.60
CA SER A 396 14.76 -0.64 -6.70
C SER A 396 14.29 -1.20 -5.36
N ALA A 397 14.67 -0.54 -4.27
CA ALA A 397 14.51 -1.04 -2.91
C ALA A 397 13.10 -1.55 -2.58
N GLU A 398 12.04 -0.93 -3.11
CA GLU A 398 10.65 -1.35 -2.88
C GLU A 398 10.27 -2.70 -3.52
N LEU A 399 10.96 -3.10 -4.59
CA LEU A 399 10.67 -4.32 -5.33
C LEU A 399 11.43 -5.52 -4.76
N VAL A 400 12.48 -5.26 -3.98
CA VAL A 400 13.37 -6.26 -3.38
C VAL A 400 13.23 -6.36 -1.86
N ASP A 401 12.05 -5.99 -1.35
CA ASP A 401 11.71 -6.03 0.08
C ASP A 401 12.71 -5.27 0.96
N TYR A 402 13.34 -4.21 0.40
CA TYR A 402 14.35 -3.38 1.05
C TYR A 402 15.59 -4.16 1.51
N THR A 403 15.95 -5.26 0.83
CA THR A 403 17.11 -6.09 1.13
C THR A 403 17.95 -6.34 -0.11
N PRO A 404 19.31 -6.36 -0.02
CA PRO A 404 20.16 -6.77 -1.12
C PRO A 404 19.81 -8.17 -1.62
N VAL A 405 19.76 -8.36 -2.94
CA VAL A 405 19.37 -9.64 -3.55
C VAL A 405 20.59 -10.31 -4.14
N SER A 406 20.78 -11.60 -3.85
CA SER A 406 21.91 -12.33 -4.42
C SER A 406 21.73 -12.58 -5.92
N LEU A 407 22.81 -12.51 -6.69
CA LEU A 407 22.80 -12.89 -8.11
C LEU A 407 22.46 -14.37 -8.31
N ASP A 408 22.73 -15.23 -7.33
CA ASP A 408 22.34 -16.65 -7.37
C ASP A 408 20.80 -16.78 -7.38
N GLU A 409 20.12 -16.03 -6.52
CA GLU A 409 18.65 -15.98 -6.44
C GLU A 409 18.05 -15.41 -7.75
N ILE A 410 18.61 -14.31 -8.26
CA ILE A 410 18.19 -13.73 -9.54
C ILE A 410 18.38 -14.73 -10.69
N ALA A 411 19.53 -15.41 -10.76
CA ALA A 411 19.82 -16.39 -11.80
C ALA A 411 18.84 -17.57 -11.76
N ALA A 412 18.42 -18.01 -10.57
CA ALA A 412 17.40 -19.05 -10.41
C ALA A 412 16.04 -18.61 -10.96
N TYR A 413 15.60 -17.39 -10.66
CA TYR A 413 14.33 -16.86 -11.17
C TYR A 413 14.36 -16.64 -12.68
N VAL A 414 15.43 -16.04 -13.20
CA VAL A 414 15.61 -15.82 -14.65
C VAL A 414 15.48 -17.12 -15.45
N ARG A 415 16.00 -18.24 -14.93
CA ARG A 415 15.86 -19.55 -15.60
C ARG A 415 14.45 -20.15 -15.50
N SER A 416 13.67 -19.74 -14.49
CA SER A 416 12.33 -20.26 -14.23
C SER A 416 11.22 -19.44 -14.90
N VAL A 417 11.48 -18.16 -15.17
CA VAL A 417 10.52 -17.22 -15.76
C VAL A 417 10.41 -17.43 -17.27
N GLY A 418 9.19 -17.59 -17.77
CA GLY A 418 8.91 -17.68 -19.21
C GLY A 418 9.07 -16.33 -19.93
N GLN A 419 9.32 -16.36 -21.24
CA GLN A 419 9.57 -15.16 -22.07
C GLN A 419 8.41 -14.14 -22.08
N GLY A 420 7.17 -14.55 -21.80
CA GLY A 420 6.02 -13.62 -21.70
C GLY A 420 5.66 -13.21 -20.28
N GLU A 421 6.35 -13.77 -19.28
CA GLU A 421 5.93 -13.64 -17.89
C GLU A 421 6.50 -12.39 -17.23
N LYS A 422 5.72 -11.85 -16.29
CA LYS A 422 6.12 -10.75 -15.42
C LYS A 422 5.94 -11.17 -13.97
N VAL A 423 6.84 -10.73 -13.12
CA VAL A 423 6.84 -11.01 -11.68
C VAL A 423 7.02 -9.68 -10.96
N ALA A 424 5.99 -9.20 -10.28
CA ALA A 424 5.94 -7.80 -9.87
C ALA A 424 7.00 -7.44 -8.81
N THR A 425 7.23 -8.32 -7.84
CA THR A 425 8.19 -8.11 -6.73
C THR A 425 8.97 -9.37 -6.40
N ILE A 426 10.08 -9.25 -5.67
CA ILE A 426 10.83 -10.42 -5.19
C ILE A 426 9.98 -11.32 -4.29
N GLY A 427 9.12 -10.74 -3.45
CA GLY A 427 8.21 -11.51 -2.61
C GLY A 427 7.23 -12.36 -3.44
N GLU A 428 6.81 -11.89 -4.62
CA GLU A 428 6.06 -12.71 -5.57
C GLU A 428 6.94 -13.81 -6.18
N ALA A 429 8.17 -13.50 -6.59
CA ALA A 429 9.11 -14.46 -7.15
C ALA A 429 9.37 -15.62 -6.16
N ARG A 430 9.66 -15.30 -4.90
CA ARG A 430 9.84 -16.27 -3.81
C ARG A 430 8.60 -17.17 -3.68
N ARG A 431 7.39 -16.61 -3.58
CA ARG A 431 6.17 -17.44 -3.49
C ARG A 431 5.92 -18.32 -4.72
N ARG A 432 6.27 -17.85 -5.92
CA ARG A 432 6.01 -18.55 -7.17
C ARG A 432 7.04 -19.64 -7.47
N PHE A 433 8.31 -19.40 -7.17
CA PHE A 433 9.43 -20.24 -7.58
C PHE A 433 10.11 -20.96 -6.42
N SER A 434 9.74 -20.68 -5.16
CA SER A 434 10.08 -21.55 -4.04
C SER A 434 9.26 -22.85 -4.14
N SER A 435 9.75 -23.78 -4.93
CA SER A 435 9.33 -25.18 -5.03
C SER A 435 10.54 -26.00 -5.46
N GLY A 436 11.42 -26.33 -4.50
CA GLY A 436 12.62 -27.13 -4.77
C GLY A 436 13.68 -26.98 -3.69
N GLY A 437 13.35 -27.38 -2.46
CA GLY A 437 14.27 -27.60 -1.35
C GLY A 437 13.75 -28.75 -0.51
#